data_AF-A0A954XH74-F1
#
_entry.id   AF-A0A954XH74-F1
#
_cell.length_a   1.000
_cell.length_b   1.000
_cell.length_c   1.000
_cell.angle_alpha   90.00
_cell.angle_beta   90.00
_cell.angle_gamma   90.00
#
_symmetry.space_group_name_H-M   'P 1'
#
loop_
_entity.id
_entity.type
_entity.pdbx_description
1 polymer ?
#
loop_
_entity_poly.entity_id
_entity_poly.type
_entity_poly.pdbx_seq_one_letter_code
_entity_poly.pdbx_strand_id
1 'polypeptide(L)'
;MRNASAIAGVAAVGASFHNLVARCQAGEYRSARHGYGPLHPVRDESTGLPLLELPEGFRYLSFGWAGDPMSDGRPTPTMHDGMSVIA
;
A
#
# COMPACT_ATOMS: atom_id res chain seq x y z
N MET A 1 -13.31 -54.84 28.76
CA MET A 1 -14.23 -53.69 28.62
C MET A 1 -13.46 -52.57 27.95
N ARG A 2 -13.97 -52.05 26.82
CA ARG A 2 -13.27 -51.12 25.89
C ARG A 2 -13.50 -49.67 26.35
N ASN A 3 -12.44 -48.93 26.66
CA ASN A 3 -12.52 -47.52 26.99
C ASN A 3 -12.13 -46.70 25.75
N ALA A 4 -13.12 -46.13 25.06
CA ALA A 4 -12.88 -45.25 23.91
C ALA A 4 -13.91 -44.12 23.90
N SER A 5 -13.65 -43.08 24.70
CA SER A 5 -14.39 -41.83 24.65
C SER A 5 -13.44 -40.70 25.01
N ALA A 6 -13.09 -39.87 24.03
CA ALA A 6 -12.71 -38.45 24.14
C ALA A 6 -11.69 -38.04 23.05
N ILE A 7 -12.08 -38.12 21.79
CA ILE A 7 -11.41 -37.36 20.72
C ILE A 7 -12.52 -36.71 19.89
N ALA A 8 -13.29 -35.81 20.49
CA ALA A 8 -14.34 -35.07 19.78
C ALA A 8 -14.40 -33.58 20.13
N GLY A 9 -13.48 -33.06 20.96
CA GLY A 9 -13.48 -31.66 21.37
C GLY A 9 -12.57 -30.74 20.55
N VAL A 10 -11.43 -31.23 20.07
CA VAL A 10 -10.39 -30.38 19.45
C VAL A 10 -10.70 -30.04 17.98
N ALA A 11 -11.53 -30.82 17.30
CA ALA A 11 -11.84 -30.59 15.88
C ALA A 11 -12.76 -29.38 15.64
N ALA A 12 -13.60 -29.00 16.61
CA ALA A 12 -14.62 -27.96 16.43
C ALA A 12 -14.03 -26.54 16.37
N VAL A 13 -12.92 -26.27 17.09
CA VAL A 13 -12.28 -24.94 17.09
C VAL A 13 -11.49 -24.69 15.81
N GLY A 14 -10.88 -25.72 15.22
CA GLY A 14 -10.14 -25.61 13.95
C GLY A 14 -11.05 -25.38 12.74
N ALA A 15 -12.29 -25.91 12.77
CA ALA A 15 -13.26 -25.76 11.68
C ALA A 15 -13.72 -24.30 11.49
N SER A 16 -13.85 -23.53 12.58
CA SER A 16 -14.28 -22.13 12.53
C SER A 16 -13.33 -21.21 11.77
N PHE A 17 -12.03 -21.54 11.76
CA PHE A 17 -11.00 -20.81 11.02
C PHE A 17 -10.63 -21.48 9.69
N HIS A 18 -11.31 -22.55 9.30
CA HIS A 18 -10.98 -23.30 8.09
C HIS A 18 -11.07 -22.43 6.84
N ASN A 19 -12.05 -21.51 6.76
CA ASN A 19 -12.15 -20.54 5.67
C ASN A 19 -10.99 -19.52 5.65
N LEU A 20 -10.49 -19.12 6.82
CA LEU A 20 -9.34 -18.21 6.92
C LEU A 20 -8.05 -18.91 6.51
N VAL A 21 -7.83 -20.14 7.00
CA VAL A 21 -6.69 -20.99 6.62
C VAL A 21 -6.75 -21.33 5.14
N ALA A 22 -7.92 -21.66 4.59
CA ALA A 22 -8.11 -21.92 3.17
C ALA A 22 -7.79 -20.68 2.31
N ARG A 23 -8.15 -19.45 2.75
CA ARG A 23 -7.76 -18.20 2.06
C ARG A 23 -6.25 -17.94 2.12
N CYS A 24 -5.61 -18.21 3.25
CA CYS A 24 -4.15 -18.11 3.36
C CYS A 24 -3.43 -19.16 2.50
N GLN A 25 -3.95 -20.40 2.43
CA GLN A 25 -3.36 -21.50 1.66
C GLN A 25 -3.61 -21.39 0.15
N ALA A 26 -4.77 -20.85 -0.26
CA ALA A 26 -5.10 -20.68 -1.67
C ALA A 26 -4.26 -19.58 -2.34
N GLY A 27 -3.43 -18.84 -1.60
CA GLY A 27 -2.63 -17.75 -2.15
C GLY A 27 -3.53 -16.79 -2.92
N GLU A 28 -4.79 -16.63 -2.50
CA GLU A 28 -5.74 -15.70 -3.10
C GLU A 28 -5.38 -14.28 -2.68
N TYR A 29 -4.15 -13.85 -2.98
CA TYR A 29 -3.98 -12.56 -3.58
C TYR A 29 -4.70 -12.66 -4.92
N ARG A 30 -6.03 -12.47 -4.92
CA ARG A 30 -6.75 -12.16 -6.14
C ARG A 30 -5.98 -10.98 -6.69
N SER A 31 -5.13 -11.23 -7.69
CA SER A 31 -4.45 -10.20 -8.46
C SER A 31 -5.55 -9.20 -8.75
N ALA A 32 -5.55 -8.10 -8.02
CA ALA A 32 -6.57 -7.13 -8.18
C ALA A 32 -6.35 -6.60 -9.58
N ARG A 33 -7.13 -7.10 -10.54
CA ARG A 33 -7.42 -6.39 -11.79
C ARG A 33 -8.03 -5.01 -11.50
N HIS A 34 -8.31 -4.71 -10.23
CA HIS A 34 -8.61 -3.41 -9.67
C HIS A 34 -7.30 -2.69 -9.29
N GLY A 35 -6.77 -1.93 -10.24
CA GLY A 35 -5.63 -1.02 -10.09
C GLY A 35 -5.56 -0.14 -11.32
N TYR A 36 -4.82 0.97 -11.27
CA TYR A 36 -4.71 1.92 -12.39
C TYR A 36 -3.84 1.42 -13.56
N GLY A 37 -3.42 0.15 -13.56
CA GLY A 37 -2.51 -0.45 -14.54
C GLY A 37 -1.07 -0.58 -14.03
N PRO A 38 -0.14 -1.06 -14.87
CA PRO A 38 1.27 -1.18 -14.52
C PRO A 38 1.91 0.19 -14.31
N LEU A 39 2.87 0.27 -13.39
CA LEU A 39 3.67 1.46 -13.17
C LEU A 39 4.79 1.56 -14.21
N HIS A 40 5.11 2.79 -14.61
CA HIS A 40 6.25 3.11 -15.45
C HIS A 40 6.84 4.47 -15.05
N PRO A 41 8.13 4.72 -15.31
CA PRO A 41 8.74 6.01 -15.01
C PRO A 41 8.04 7.15 -15.77
N VAL A 42 7.52 8.14 -15.04
CA VAL A 42 6.89 9.35 -15.61
C VAL A 42 7.82 10.53 -15.38
N ARG A 43 7.94 11.43 -16.36
CA ARG A 43 8.76 12.65 -16.21
C ARG A 43 8.02 13.66 -15.33
N ASP A 44 8.72 14.15 -14.32
CA ASP A 44 8.31 15.31 -13.53
C ASP A 44 8.17 16.54 -14.43
N GLU A 45 7.05 17.26 -14.35
CA GLU A 45 6.83 18.49 -15.11
C GLU A 45 7.73 19.64 -14.66
N SER A 46 8.19 19.63 -13.41
CA SER A 46 9.07 20.67 -12.86
C SER A 46 10.53 20.45 -13.26
N THR A 47 11.04 19.21 -13.14
CA THR A 47 12.47 18.91 -13.34
C THR A 47 12.80 18.17 -14.63
N GLY A 48 11.81 17.56 -15.30
CA GLY A 48 12.00 16.69 -16.46
C GLY A 48 12.59 15.30 -16.13
N LEU A 49 12.89 15.03 -14.86
CA LEU A 49 13.49 13.78 -14.38
C LEU A 49 12.41 12.75 -14.02
N PRO A 50 12.67 11.44 -14.22
CA PRO A 50 11.73 10.37 -13.86
C PRO A 50 11.83 10.01 -12.38
N LEU A 51 11.29 10.86 -11.50
CA LEU A 51 11.36 10.70 -10.04
C LEU A 51 10.36 9.68 -9.49
N LEU A 52 9.21 9.51 -10.15
CA LEU A 52 8.14 8.59 -9.71
C LEU A 52 7.74 7.65 -10.85
N GLU A 53 7.37 6.41 -10.48
CA GLU A 53 6.68 5.51 -11.38
C GLU A 53 5.16 5.61 -11.15
N LEU A 54 4.42 5.88 -12.21
CA LEU A 54 2.97 6.07 -12.15
C LEU A 54 2.25 5.23 -13.21
N PRO A 55 0.94 4.99 -13.06
CA PRO A 55 0.14 4.34 -14.09
C PRO A 55 -0.08 5.22 -15.32
N GLU A 56 -0.52 4.62 -16.43
CA GLU A 56 -0.77 5.36 -17.69
C GLU A 56 -1.79 6.48 -17.51
N GLY A 57 -1.51 7.64 -18.11
CA GLY A 57 -2.36 8.83 -18.06
C GLY A 57 -2.15 9.73 -16.83
N PHE A 58 -1.40 9.30 -15.82
CA PHE A 58 -1.05 10.14 -14.68
C PHE A 58 0.11 11.09 -14.99
N ARG A 59 0.10 12.23 -14.32
CA ARG A 59 1.10 13.30 -14.44
C ARG A 59 1.40 13.82 -13.05
N TYR A 60 2.61 14.33 -12.83
CA TYR A 60 2.97 14.96 -11.57
C TYR A 60 3.99 16.08 -11.78
N LEU A 61 4.02 16.99 -10.82
CA LEU A 61 5.02 18.04 -10.71
C LEU A 61 5.58 18.03 -9.28
N SER A 62 6.89 18.17 -9.14
CA SER A 62 7.54 18.35 -7.85
C SER A 62 7.53 19.83 -7.43
N PHE A 63 7.37 20.08 -6.13
CA PHE A 63 7.46 21.43 -5.55
C PHE A 63 7.94 21.35 -4.10
N GLY A 64 8.48 22.46 -3.58
CA GLY A 64 8.90 22.58 -2.18
C GLY A 64 10.05 21.65 -1.81
N TRP A 65 11.20 21.78 -2.49
CA TRP A 65 12.36 20.96 -2.18
C TRP A 65 12.99 21.37 -0.85
N ALA A 66 13.39 20.39 -0.05
CA ALA A 66 14.03 20.65 1.24
C ALA A 66 15.28 21.54 1.08
N GLY A 67 15.34 22.63 1.85
CA GLY A 67 16.41 23.63 1.78
C GLY A 67 16.16 24.77 0.80
N ASP A 68 15.24 24.63 -0.17
CA ASP A 68 14.92 25.73 -1.08
C ASP A 68 14.21 26.87 -0.34
N PRO A 69 14.46 28.13 -0.71
CA PRO A 69 13.83 29.26 -0.06
C PRO A 69 12.31 29.27 -0.30
N MET A 70 11.56 29.37 0.80
CA MET A 70 10.13 29.68 0.78
C MET A 70 9.90 31.17 0.52
N SER A 71 8.64 31.58 0.35
CA SER A 71 8.28 32.98 0.07
C SER A 71 8.64 33.98 1.18
N ASP A 72 8.86 33.50 2.41
CA ASP A 72 9.34 34.30 3.54
C ASP A 72 10.87 34.29 3.69
N GLY A 73 11.58 33.68 2.74
CA GLY A 73 13.04 33.55 2.72
C GLY A 73 13.59 32.47 3.67
N ARG A 74 12.74 31.78 4.44
CA ARG A 74 13.19 30.65 5.26
C ARG A 74 13.36 29.40 4.37
N PRO A 75 14.30 28.50 4.69
CA PRO A 75 14.44 27.26 3.94
C PRO A 75 13.23 26.36 4.17
N THR A 76 12.82 25.65 3.12
CA THR A 76 11.80 24.60 3.19
C THR A 76 12.29 23.50 4.15
N PRO A 77 11.51 23.12 5.19
CA PRO A 77 11.93 22.11 6.15
C PRO A 77 12.24 20.75 5.51
N THR A 78 13.08 19.94 6.16
CA THR A 78 13.31 18.56 5.75
C THR A 78 12.21 17.63 6.27
N MET A 79 12.19 16.37 5.80
CA MET A 79 11.33 15.29 6.34
C MET A 79 9.84 15.63 6.30
N HIS A 80 9.32 15.97 5.11
CA HIS A 80 7.90 16.21 4.90
C HIS A 80 7.05 15.00 5.32
N ASP A 81 6.02 15.25 6.13
CA ASP A 81 5.03 14.27 6.58
C ASP A 81 3.62 14.81 6.27
N GLY A 82 2.61 14.52 7.10
CA GLY A 82 1.23 14.92 6.91
C GLY A 82 1.02 16.40 6.54
N MET A 83 0.18 16.62 5.52
CA MET A 83 -0.18 17.93 4.99
C MET A 83 -1.70 18.05 4.86
N SER A 84 -2.20 19.30 4.88
CA SER A 84 -3.61 19.64 4.68
C SER A 84 -3.74 20.70 3.59
N VAL A 85 -4.87 20.70 2.87
CA VAL A 85 -5.23 21.71 1.89
C VAL A 85 -6.46 22.46 2.38
N ILE A 86 -6.44 23.78 2.27
CA ILE A 86 -7.58 24.65 2.58
C ILE A 86 -7.93 25.40 1.29
N ALA A 87 -9.21 25.38 0.91
CA ALA A 87 -9.74 26.03 -0.29
C ALA A 87 -10.47 27.34 0.07
#